data_AF-A0A6P1KLZ0-F1
#
_entry.id   AF-A0A6P1KLZ0-F1
#
_cell.length_a   1.000
_cell.length_b   1.000
_cell.length_c   1.000
_cell.angle_alpha   90.00
_cell.angle_beta   90.00
_cell.angle_gamma   90.00
#
_symmetry.space_group_name_H-M   'P 1'
#
loop_
_entity.id
_entity.type
_entity.pdbx_description
1 polymer ?
#
loop_
_entity_poly.entity_id
_entity_poly.type
_entity_poly.pdbx_seq_one_letter_code
_entity_poly.pdbx_strand_id
1 'polypeptide(L)'
;MISSKLEKTFVENISMEKFFDKKLETADFSIVKHNTLVESSYDLSPVPNNIMTIAMTKARQTNMSSDLWNGEVVISAQEYANIHKVSLDDAYKVLKRAVLELEETKIICDAYYDFSNGEVVPEIPPNLTEISFFSDSILASKPKHGKFSKMKLHIRLVQKIGYSDTGSFIYLKFSDDILHLIKNATNPDALDYTQYDYANTIELNTTPAKRLYELVCKWRKVGNCRKQVDEWKILFGVFAKYPNVAEFKRRVLQPAINQVNEQGEFKLILEQEKLGRAITHFNIVIEEQMVTENPVQSTEFFAKASNVNLFESLSETERQTVKATADRYIAKNRIDEETHKRNIYKKAINERWGLLEVDAQQQEYQKQAEEVKKKLEADRLSKLEKQQEVLRKEQESKQFVQLFESLDLVFQIEVLDRVRNLIATEVPVFLKIFDKENDKRSAHTDIRFRSYFKRIMAID
;
A
#
# COMPACT_ATOMS: atom_id res chain seq x y z
N MET A 1 8.95 17.78 -37.88
CA MET A 1 9.60 16.53 -37.40
C MET A 1 10.26 16.64 -36.02
N ILE A 2 10.44 17.84 -35.43
CA ILE A 2 11.02 17.99 -34.08
C ILE A 2 9.94 17.87 -32.98
N SER A 3 8.70 18.28 -33.26
CA SER A 3 7.57 18.22 -32.31
C SER A 3 7.15 16.80 -31.90
N SER A 4 7.16 15.84 -32.83
CA SER A 4 6.72 14.46 -32.55
C SER A 4 7.74 13.62 -31.79
N LYS A 5 9.02 14.05 -31.77
CA LYS A 5 10.06 13.42 -30.96
C LYS A 5 10.00 13.92 -29.52
N LEU A 6 9.80 15.22 -29.29
CA LEU A 6 9.62 15.78 -27.95
C LEU A 6 8.33 15.32 -27.27
N GLU A 7 7.23 15.15 -28.00
CA GLU A 7 5.97 14.62 -27.44
C GLU A 7 6.07 13.13 -27.06
N LYS A 8 6.84 12.32 -27.81
CA LYS A 8 7.09 10.92 -27.40
C LYS A 8 7.95 10.83 -26.13
N THR A 9 9.01 11.64 -26.03
CA THR A 9 9.85 11.66 -24.82
C THR A 9 9.12 12.23 -23.59
N PHE A 10 8.19 13.17 -23.79
CA PHE A 10 7.40 13.77 -22.71
C PHE A 10 6.27 12.85 -22.23
N VAL A 11 5.63 12.11 -23.13
CA VAL A 11 4.59 11.10 -22.78
C VAL A 11 5.21 9.84 -22.16
N GLU A 12 6.42 9.43 -22.56
CA GLU A 12 7.17 8.36 -21.90
C GLU A 12 7.64 8.76 -20.49
N ASN A 13 8.09 10.01 -20.28
CA ASN A 13 8.50 10.49 -18.96
C ASN A 13 7.32 10.66 -17.98
N ILE A 14 6.14 11.08 -18.46
CA ILE A 14 4.90 11.16 -17.64
C ILE A 14 4.37 9.78 -17.25
N SER A 15 4.75 8.73 -17.99
CA SER A 15 4.34 7.35 -17.71
C SER A 15 5.21 6.68 -16.66
N MET A 16 6.50 7.00 -16.58
CA MET A 16 7.43 6.42 -15.60
C MET A 16 7.27 7.06 -14.21
N GLU A 17 7.18 8.39 -14.10
CA GLU A 17 7.10 9.07 -12.79
C GLU A 17 5.90 8.66 -11.94
N LYS A 18 4.75 8.38 -12.57
CA LYS A 18 3.52 7.91 -11.88
C LYS A 18 3.65 6.53 -11.22
N PHE A 19 4.57 5.68 -11.67
CA PHE A 19 4.84 4.39 -11.02
C PHE A 19 5.76 4.53 -9.79
N PHE A 20 6.43 5.68 -9.61
CA PHE A 20 7.37 5.94 -8.52
C PHE A 20 6.80 6.76 -7.36
N ASP A 21 5.47 6.96 -7.33
CA ASP A 21 4.78 8.04 -6.61
C ASP A 21 4.98 8.11 -5.07
N LYS A 22 5.62 7.11 -4.44
CA LYS A 22 6.06 7.25 -3.05
C LYS A 22 7.39 6.51 -2.82
N LYS A 23 8.43 7.27 -2.51
CA LYS A 23 9.72 6.73 -2.05
C LYS A 23 9.72 6.70 -0.53
N LEU A 24 9.98 5.54 0.06
CA LEU A 24 10.17 5.41 1.49
C LEU A 24 11.62 5.79 1.83
N GLU A 25 11.83 6.94 2.46
CA GLU A 25 13.17 7.45 2.75
C GLU A 25 13.77 6.84 4.02
N THR A 26 12.93 6.42 4.96
CA THR A 26 13.31 5.87 6.25
C THR A 26 12.55 4.57 6.53
N ALA A 27 13.01 3.85 7.55
CA ALA A 27 12.33 2.68 8.09
C ALA A 27 11.07 2.99 8.91
N ASP A 28 10.76 4.27 9.10
CA ASP A 28 9.68 4.73 9.97
C ASP A 28 8.36 4.75 9.21
N PHE A 29 7.76 3.58 9.07
CA PHE A 29 6.44 3.42 8.49
C PHE A 29 5.70 2.22 9.08
N SER A 30 4.38 2.38 9.18
CA SER A 30 3.50 1.32 9.67
C SER A 30 3.09 0.37 8.56
N ILE A 31 3.20 -0.92 8.84
CA ILE A 31 2.83 -2.02 7.95
C ILE A 31 1.45 -2.51 8.32
N VAL A 32 0.66 -2.84 7.30
CA VAL A 32 -0.64 -3.49 7.47
C VAL A 32 -0.67 -4.74 6.60
N LYS A 33 -0.89 -5.90 7.20
CA LYS A 33 -1.00 -7.19 6.51
C LYS A 33 -2.29 -7.89 6.89
N HIS A 34 -2.93 -8.55 5.93
CA HIS A 34 -4.08 -9.41 6.22
C HIS A 34 -3.67 -10.57 7.13
N ASN A 35 -4.53 -10.96 8.07
CA ASN A 35 -4.25 -12.02 9.03
C ASN A 35 -3.96 -13.37 8.36
N THR A 36 -4.63 -13.67 7.23
CA THR A 36 -4.36 -14.85 6.39
C THR A 36 -2.91 -14.90 5.92
N LEU A 37 -2.32 -13.76 5.58
CA LEU A 37 -0.92 -13.68 5.16
C LEU A 37 0.02 -13.84 6.35
N VAL A 38 -0.29 -13.19 7.48
CA VAL A 38 0.47 -13.33 8.73
C VAL A 38 0.51 -14.78 9.20
N GLU A 39 -0.56 -15.56 9.03
CA GLU A 39 -0.63 -16.96 9.43
C GLU A 39 -0.24 -17.97 8.35
N SER A 40 0.05 -17.50 7.15
CA SER A 40 0.38 -18.38 6.03
C SER A 40 1.74 -19.07 6.20
N SER A 41 1.92 -20.23 5.57
CA SER A 41 3.17 -20.97 5.57
C SER A 41 4.02 -20.56 4.37
N TYR A 42 5.21 -20.05 4.66
CA TYR A 42 6.27 -19.79 3.69
C TYR A 42 7.62 -19.65 4.39
N ASP A 43 8.70 -19.94 3.65
CA ASP A 43 10.09 -19.80 4.10
C ASP A 43 10.82 -18.85 3.15
N LEU A 44 10.57 -17.55 3.31
CA LEU A 44 11.23 -16.49 2.56
C LEU A 44 12.46 -16.02 3.32
N SER A 45 13.61 -15.89 2.66
CA SER A 45 14.79 -15.31 3.29
C SER A 45 14.51 -13.89 3.82
N PRO A 46 15.29 -13.39 4.80
CA PRO A 46 15.02 -12.11 5.47
C PRO A 46 14.86 -10.93 4.50
N VAL A 47 15.68 -10.90 3.44
CA VAL A 47 15.65 -9.83 2.43
C VAL A 47 14.39 -9.92 1.54
N PRO A 48 14.06 -11.04 0.88
CA PRO A 48 12.78 -11.20 0.19
C PRO A 48 11.57 -10.84 1.07
N ASN A 49 11.59 -11.22 2.35
CA ASN A 49 10.53 -10.85 3.29
C ASN A 49 10.44 -9.32 3.50
N ASN A 50 11.58 -8.64 3.65
CA ASN A 50 11.65 -7.18 3.69
C ASN A 50 11.09 -6.55 2.41
N ILE A 51 11.50 -7.04 1.24
CA ILE A 51 11.03 -6.55 -0.06
C ILE A 51 9.52 -6.73 -0.20
N MET A 52 8.99 -7.90 0.16
CA MET A 52 7.56 -8.20 0.16
C MET A 52 6.80 -7.21 1.06
N THR A 53 7.33 -6.95 2.25
CA THR A 53 6.73 -6.03 3.22
C THR A 53 6.74 -4.58 2.74
N ILE A 54 7.88 -4.11 2.22
CA ILE A 54 8.00 -2.79 1.59
C ILE A 54 7.03 -2.68 0.41
N ALA A 55 6.98 -3.70 -0.45
CA ALA A 55 6.13 -3.70 -1.62
C ALA A 55 4.64 -3.63 -1.26
N MET A 56 4.20 -4.37 -0.23
CA MET A 56 2.84 -4.31 0.30
C MET A 56 2.49 -2.93 0.88
N THR A 57 3.44 -2.31 1.58
CA THR A 57 3.23 -0.94 2.10
C THR A 57 3.10 0.05 0.95
N LYS A 58 3.96 -0.02 -0.06
CA LYS A 58 3.90 0.87 -1.23
C LYS A 58 2.61 0.68 -2.01
N ALA A 59 2.24 -0.57 -2.26
CA ALA A 59 0.97 -0.97 -2.85
C ALA A 59 -0.26 -0.34 -2.16
N ARG A 60 -0.27 -0.33 -0.83
CA ARG A 60 -1.34 0.29 -0.04
C ARG A 60 -1.34 1.82 -0.12
N GLN A 61 -0.16 2.41 -0.17
CA GLN A 61 0.02 3.86 -0.12
C GLN A 61 -0.05 4.53 -1.50
N THR A 62 -0.33 3.80 -2.58
CA THR A 62 -0.50 4.40 -3.90
C THR A 62 -1.70 5.36 -3.90
N ASN A 63 -1.56 6.53 -4.50
CA ASN A 63 -2.64 7.52 -4.68
C ASN A 63 -3.74 7.03 -5.66
N MET A 64 -3.64 5.80 -6.14
CA MET A 64 -4.58 5.16 -7.04
C MET A 64 -5.69 4.51 -6.21
N SER A 65 -6.95 4.69 -6.59
CA SER A 65 -8.06 3.97 -5.93
C SER A 65 -7.74 2.47 -5.90
N SER A 66 -8.05 1.80 -4.78
CA SER A 66 -7.81 0.36 -4.58
C SER A 66 -8.35 -0.50 -5.72
N ASP A 67 -9.39 -0.02 -6.41
CA ASP A 67 -10.05 -0.73 -7.51
C ASP A 67 -9.26 -0.64 -8.83
N LEU A 68 -8.38 0.35 -8.98
CA LEU A 68 -7.61 0.60 -10.20
C LEU A 68 -6.17 0.08 -10.11
N TRP A 69 -5.63 -0.18 -8.90
CA TRP A 69 -4.28 -0.71 -8.76
C TRP A 69 -4.18 -2.17 -9.23
N ASN A 70 -3.20 -2.41 -10.11
CA ASN A 70 -2.99 -3.65 -10.86
C ASN A 70 -1.96 -4.60 -10.21
N GLY A 71 -1.53 -4.33 -8.98
CA GLY A 71 -0.56 -5.18 -8.28
C GLY A 71 0.91 -4.86 -8.54
N GLU A 72 1.23 -3.84 -9.34
CA GLU A 72 2.60 -3.52 -9.73
C GLU A 72 3.30 -2.61 -8.72
N VAL A 73 4.56 -2.92 -8.41
CA VAL A 73 5.41 -2.18 -7.48
C VAL A 73 6.85 -2.10 -7.99
N VAL A 74 7.47 -0.93 -7.81
CA VAL A 74 8.88 -0.70 -8.07
C VAL A 74 9.60 -0.31 -6.78
N ILE A 75 10.75 -0.93 -6.52
CA ILE A 75 11.64 -0.63 -5.39
C ILE A 75 13.03 -0.33 -5.94
N SER A 76 13.54 0.87 -5.64
CA SER A 76 14.88 1.27 -6.07
C SER A 76 15.96 0.79 -5.09
N ALA A 77 17.17 0.56 -5.58
CA ALA A 77 18.31 0.24 -4.73
C ALA A 77 18.61 1.38 -3.74
N GLN A 78 18.42 2.64 -4.14
CA GLN A 78 18.60 3.80 -3.27
C GLN A 78 17.60 3.80 -2.10
N GLU A 79 16.34 3.50 -2.38
CA GLU A 79 15.30 3.38 -1.36
C GLU A 79 15.63 2.27 -0.36
N TYR A 80 15.97 1.08 -0.85
CA TYR A 80 16.38 -0.03 0.02
C TYR A 80 17.63 0.31 0.83
N ALA A 81 18.63 0.95 0.22
CA ALA A 81 19.84 1.41 0.90
C ALA A 81 19.54 2.40 2.03
N ASN A 82 18.64 3.36 1.79
CA ASN A 82 18.25 4.37 2.78
C ASN A 82 17.49 3.77 3.97
N ILE A 83 16.58 2.83 3.70
CA ILE A 83 15.78 2.13 4.71
C ILE A 83 16.67 1.24 5.59
N HIS A 84 17.55 0.45 4.96
CA HIS A 84 18.36 -0.56 5.63
C HIS A 84 19.76 -0.09 6.04
N LYS A 85 20.11 1.18 5.76
CA LYS A 85 21.43 1.77 6.04
C LYS A 85 22.60 0.95 5.48
N VAL A 86 22.43 0.43 4.26
CA VAL A 86 23.45 -0.34 3.53
C VAL A 86 24.01 0.47 2.37
N SER A 87 25.15 0.05 1.81
CA SER A 87 25.69 0.68 0.60
C SER A 87 24.77 0.49 -0.61
N LEU A 88 24.80 1.43 -1.56
CA LEU A 88 23.97 1.35 -2.77
C LEU A 88 24.32 0.11 -3.64
N ASP A 89 25.61 -0.23 -3.71
CA ASP A 89 26.08 -1.38 -4.47
C ASP A 89 25.61 -2.71 -3.84
N ASP A 90 25.68 -2.81 -2.52
CA ASP A 90 25.18 -4.00 -1.80
C ASP A 90 23.65 -4.10 -1.89
N ALA A 91 22.94 -2.97 -1.75
CA ALA A 91 21.49 -2.91 -1.91
C ALA A 91 21.06 -3.50 -3.25
N TYR A 92 21.70 -3.09 -4.35
CA TYR A 92 21.34 -3.60 -5.67
C TYR A 92 21.58 -5.11 -5.82
N LYS A 93 22.75 -5.61 -5.40
CA LYS A 93 23.06 -7.06 -5.45
C LYS A 93 22.07 -7.89 -4.65
N VAL A 94 21.70 -7.38 -3.48
CA VAL A 94 20.76 -8.02 -2.56
C VAL A 94 19.34 -8.03 -3.14
N LEU A 95 18.87 -6.91 -3.69
CA LEU A 95 17.56 -6.81 -4.35
C LEU A 95 17.45 -7.76 -5.55
N LYS A 96 18.49 -7.82 -6.41
CA LYS A 96 18.51 -8.69 -7.60
C LYS A 96 18.39 -10.18 -7.24
N ARG A 97 19.08 -10.63 -6.19
CA ARG A 97 18.96 -12.03 -5.72
C ARG A 97 17.60 -12.30 -5.11
N ALA A 98 17.10 -11.35 -4.31
CA ALA A 98 15.86 -11.53 -3.60
C ALA A 98 14.63 -11.53 -4.51
N VAL A 99 14.63 -10.76 -5.61
CA VAL A 99 13.49 -10.76 -6.54
C VAL A 99 13.34 -12.12 -7.26
N LEU A 100 14.45 -12.80 -7.55
CA LEU A 100 14.45 -14.15 -8.12
C LEU A 100 13.90 -15.19 -7.13
N GLU A 101 14.19 -15.03 -5.83
CA GLU A 101 13.61 -15.90 -4.79
C GLU A 101 12.09 -15.68 -4.66
N LEU A 102 11.62 -14.42 -4.78
CA LEU A 102 10.20 -14.10 -4.74
C LEU A 102 9.42 -14.77 -5.89
N GLU A 103 10.01 -14.89 -7.06
CA GLU A 103 9.38 -15.53 -8.25
C GLU A 103 8.98 -16.99 -7.98
N GLU A 104 9.87 -17.76 -7.35
CA GLU A 104 9.64 -19.18 -7.06
C GLU A 104 8.82 -19.41 -5.77
N THR A 105 8.52 -18.34 -5.03
CA THR A 105 7.87 -18.46 -3.74
C THR A 105 6.37 -18.74 -3.87
N LYS A 106 5.96 -19.81 -3.20
CA LYS A 106 4.55 -20.16 -2.97
C LYS A 106 4.22 -20.01 -1.49
N ILE A 107 3.01 -19.54 -1.24
CA ILE A 107 2.47 -19.35 0.09
C ILE A 107 1.31 -20.33 0.27
N ILE A 108 1.26 -20.99 1.42
CA ILE A 108 0.15 -21.88 1.77
C ILE A 108 -0.68 -21.19 2.87
N CYS A 109 -1.92 -20.83 2.58
CA CYS A 109 -2.78 -20.15 3.53
C CYS A 109 -4.08 -20.91 3.80
N ASP A 110 -4.71 -20.59 4.93
CA ASP A 110 -6.07 -21.05 5.20
C ASP A 110 -7.06 -20.22 4.39
N ALA A 111 -8.01 -20.89 3.73
CA ALA A 111 -9.14 -20.27 3.06
C ALA A 111 -10.43 -21.00 3.45
N TYR A 112 -11.57 -20.34 3.27
CA TYR A 112 -12.87 -20.83 3.70
C TYR A 112 -13.83 -20.85 2.51
N TYR A 113 -14.29 -22.04 2.13
CA TYR A 113 -15.38 -22.16 1.17
C TYR A 113 -16.69 -21.90 1.87
N ASP A 114 -17.46 -20.93 1.39
CA ASP A 114 -18.77 -20.58 1.92
C ASP A 114 -19.90 -21.31 1.17
N PHE A 115 -20.69 -22.09 1.92
CA PHE A 115 -21.87 -22.81 1.39
C PHE A 115 -23.17 -22.01 1.52
N SER A 116 -23.13 -20.75 1.97
CA SER A 116 -24.31 -19.91 2.17
C SER A 116 -25.10 -19.68 0.88
N ASN A 117 -24.42 -19.65 -0.27
CA ASN A 117 -24.99 -19.48 -1.60
C ASN A 117 -25.44 -20.80 -2.29
N GLY A 118 -25.37 -21.94 -1.58
CA GLY A 118 -25.78 -23.27 -2.09
C GLY A 118 -24.74 -24.36 -1.83
N GLU A 119 -25.18 -25.63 -1.70
CA GLU A 119 -24.33 -26.80 -1.41
C GLU A 119 -23.55 -27.35 -2.63
N VAL A 120 -23.50 -26.59 -3.73
CA VAL A 120 -22.85 -27.06 -4.96
C VAL A 120 -21.34 -26.80 -4.83
N VAL A 121 -20.55 -27.86 -4.73
CA VAL A 121 -19.11 -27.78 -5.05
C VAL A 121 -19.02 -27.20 -6.46
N PRO A 122 -18.32 -26.08 -6.70
CA PRO A 122 -18.28 -25.48 -8.03
C PRO A 122 -17.77 -26.53 -9.00
N GLU A 123 -18.51 -26.81 -10.07
CA GLU A 123 -17.93 -27.55 -11.19
C GLU A 123 -16.67 -26.79 -11.59
N ILE A 124 -15.54 -27.50 -11.68
CA ILE A 124 -14.25 -26.90 -12.06
C ILE A 124 -14.49 -26.14 -13.37
N PRO A 125 -14.27 -24.82 -13.43
CA PRO A 125 -14.50 -24.07 -14.65
C PRO A 125 -13.71 -24.71 -15.79
N PRO A 126 -14.27 -24.79 -17.01
CA PRO A 126 -13.60 -25.41 -18.15
C PRO A 126 -12.26 -24.74 -18.49
N ASN A 127 -12.01 -23.53 -17.97
CA ASN A 127 -10.77 -22.79 -18.12
C ASN A 127 -10.21 -22.33 -16.76
N LEU A 128 -8.97 -22.75 -16.43
CA LEU A 128 -8.23 -22.39 -15.21
C LEU A 128 -8.02 -20.88 -15.03
N THR A 129 -8.16 -20.10 -16.10
CA THR A 129 -7.90 -18.64 -16.12
C THR A 129 -9.05 -17.80 -15.54
N GLU A 130 -10.24 -18.37 -15.38
CA GLU A 130 -11.42 -17.66 -14.85
C GLU A 130 -11.62 -17.86 -13.33
N ILE A 131 -10.77 -18.68 -12.70
CA ILE A 131 -10.84 -18.90 -11.25
C ILE A 131 -10.17 -17.72 -10.55
N SER A 132 -10.92 -16.65 -10.26
CA SER A 132 -10.53 -15.74 -9.18
C SER A 132 -10.72 -16.50 -7.87
N PHE A 133 -9.63 -17.01 -7.28
CA PHE A 133 -9.68 -17.86 -6.08
C PHE A 133 -10.19 -17.14 -4.83
N PHE A 134 -10.37 -15.82 -4.88
CA PHE A 134 -11.20 -15.09 -3.94
C PHE A 134 -12.44 -14.56 -4.65
N SER A 135 -13.35 -15.47 -5.00
CA SER A 135 -14.72 -15.15 -5.39
C SER A 135 -15.61 -15.00 -4.15
N ASP A 136 -16.89 -14.64 -4.32
CA ASP A 136 -17.88 -14.65 -3.23
C ASP A 136 -17.96 -16.01 -2.49
N SER A 137 -17.47 -17.10 -3.10
CA SER A 137 -17.51 -18.45 -2.53
C SER A 137 -16.24 -18.84 -1.75
N ILE A 138 -15.08 -18.23 -2.01
CA ILE A 138 -13.83 -18.57 -1.31
C ILE A 138 -13.33 -17.33 -0.56
N LEU A 139 -13.40 -17.40 0.76
CA LEU A 139 -13.10 -16.29 1.66
C LEU A 139 -11.72 -16.48 2.31
N ALA A 140 -10.95 -15.39 2.38
CA ALA A 140 -9.68 -15.36 3.12
C ALA A 140 -9.89 -15.42 4.63
N SER A 141 -10.99 -14.84 5.10
CA SER A 141 -11.39 -14.76 6.50
C SER A 141 -12.48 -15.76 6.82
N LYS A 142 -12.50 -16.22 8.07
CA LYS A 142 -13.53 -17.14 8.55
C LYS A 142 -14.89 -16.43 8.53
N PRO A 143 -15.88 -16.92 7.76
CA PRO A 143 -17.21 -16.32 7.78
C PRO A 143 -17.89 -16.46 9.15
N LYS A 144 -18.81 -15.53 9.44
CA LYS A 144 -19.53 -15.46 10.74
C LYS A 144 -20.57 -16.57 10.89
N HIS A 145 -21.11 -17.11 9.80
CA HIS A 145 -22.05 -18.23 9.84
C HIS A 145 -21.32 -19.57 9.92
N GLY A 146 -21.98 -20.62 10.41
CA GLY A 146 -21.37 -21.94 10.59
C GLY A 146 -21.23 -22.78 9.31
N LYS A 147 -21.77 -22.31 8.17
CA LYS A 147 -21.80 -23.06 6.90
C LYS A 147 -20.55 -22.79 6.06
N PHE A 148 -19.40 -23.32 6.45
CA PHE A 148 -18.18 -23.21 5.65
C PHE A 148 -17.31 -24.46 5.76
N SER A 149 -16.41 -24.66 4.79
CA SER A 149 -15.34 -25.65 4.86
C SER A 149 -13.99 -24.96 4.83
N LYS A 150 -13.11 -25.31 5.77
CA LYS A 150 -11.73 -24.81 5.81
C LYS A 150 -10.89 -25.62 4.83
N MET A 151 -10.13 -24.95 3.97
CA MET A 151 -9.19 -25.54 3.03
C MET A 151 -7.81 -24.91 3.13
N LYS A 152 -6.80 -25.60 2.58
CA LYS A 152 -5.46 -25.06 2.38
C LYS A 152 -5.30 -24.64 0.93
N LEU A 153 -5.03 -23.36 0.70
CA LEU A 153 -4.82 -22.79 -0.61
C LEU A 153 -3.32 -22.56 -0.85
N HIS A 154 -2.83 -22.96 -2.02
CA HIS A 154 -1.45 -22.74 -2.45
C HIS A 154 -1.44 -21.62 -3.50
N ILE A 155 -0.95 -20.45 -3.13
CA ILE A 155 -0.93 -19.27 -3.99
C ILE A 155 0.50 -18.86 -4.31
N ARG A 156 0.72 -18.31 -5.52
CA ARG A 156 2.01 -17.69 -5.86
C ARG A 156 2.07 -16.30 -5.24
N LEU A 157 3.25 -15.86 -4.82
CA LEU A 157 3.40 -14.53 -4.26
C LEU A 157 3.35 -13.43 -5.34
N VAL A 158 4.07 -13.65 -6.44
CA VAL A 158 4.18 -12.71 -7.56
C VAL A 158 3.82 -13.39 -8.89
N GLN A 159 3.27 -12.61 -9.82
CA GLN A 159 3.00 -13.00 -11.21
C GLN A 159 4.17 -12.67 -12.13
N LYS A 160 4.83 -11.54 -11.89
CA LYS A 160 5.93 -11.04 -12.72
C LYS A 160 6.99 -10.42 -11.84
N ILE A 161 8.24 -10.57 -12.26
CA ILE A 161 9.38 -9.88 -11.68
C ILE A 161 10.21 -9.23 -12.79
N GLY A 162 11.00 -8.24 -12.41
CA GLY A 162 11.96 -7.59 -13.27
C GLY A 162 13.04 -6.91 -12.45
N TYR A 163 14.22 -6.76 -13.03
CA TYR A 163 15.29 -5.95 -12.47
C TYR A 163 15.99 -5.21 -13.60
N SER A 164 16.47 -4.00 -13.31
CA SER A 164 17.21 -3.18 -14.26
C SER A 164 18.62 -2.96 -13.74
N ASP A 165 19.64 -3.42 -14.48
CA ASP A 165 21.05 -3.17 -14.16
C ASP A 165 21.43 -1.69 -14.38
N THR A 166 20.81 -1.01 -15.35
CA THR A 166 21.08 0.41 -15.65
C THR A 166 20.29 1.35 -14.76
N GLY A 167 19.05 0.99 -14.41
CA GLY A 167 18.15 1.79 -13.59
C GLY A 167 18.29 1.54 -12.08
N SER A 168 19.03 0.50 -11.67
CA SER A 168 19.24 0.13 -10.26
C SER A 168 17.94 -0.01 -9.46
N PHE A 169 16.94 -0.69 -10.03
CA PHE A 169 15.66 -0.97 -9.38
C PHE A 169 15.17 -2.38 -9.69
N ILE A 170 14.26 -2.87 -8.85
CA ILE A 170 13.46 -4.07 -9.09
C ILE A 170 12.00 -3.69 -9.32
N TYR A 171 11.34 -4.48 -10.13
CA TYR A 171 9.91 -4.43 -10.41
C TYR A 171 9.31 -5.78 -10.02
N LEU A 172 8.12 -5.74 -9.42
CA LEU A 172 7.33 -6.94 -9.17
C LEU A 172 5.86 -6.64 -9.39
N LYS A 173 5.11 -7.66 -9.79
CA LYS A 173 3.66 -7.66 -9.84
C LYS A 173 3.14 -8.75 -8.93
N PHE A 174 2.36 -8.40 -7.92
CA PHE A 174 1.70 -9.38 -7.04
C PHE A 174 0.75 -10.28 -7.84
N SER A 175 0.51 -11.49 -7.31
CA SER A 175 -0.60 -12.30 -7.79
C SER A 175 -1.95 -11.68 -7.42
N ASP A 176 -2.98 -12.00 -8.20
CA ASP A 176 -4.34 -11.52 -7.96
C ASP A 176 -4.83 -11.93 -6.55
N ASP A 177 -4.40 -13.10 -6.09
CA ASP A 177 -4.67 -13.61 -4.74
C ASP A 177 -4.09 -12.71 -3.64
N ILE A 178 -2.80 -12.38 -3.75
CA ILE A 178 -2.11 -11.53 -2.78
C ILE A 178 -2.63 -10.09 -2.86
N LEU A 179 -2.91 -9.62 -4.08
CA LEU A 179 -3.52 -8.32 -4.33
C LEU A 179 -4.87 -8.18 -3.60
N HIS A 180 -5.72 -9.20 -3.67
CA HIS A 180 -6.99 -9.23 -2.95
C HIS A 180 -6.79 -9.15 -1.42
N LEU A 181 -5.82 -9.90 -0.87
CA LEU A 181 -5.48 -9.81 0.56
C LEU A 181 -4.99 -8.42 0.97
N ILE A 182 -4.18 -7.76 0.15
CA ILE A 182 -3.69 -6.39 0.41
C ILE A 182 -4.87 -5.39 0.41
N LYS A 183 -5.77 -5.49 -0.57
CA LYS A 183 -6.96 -4.62 -0.67
C LYS A 183 -7.88 -4.80 0.53
N ASN A 184 -8.16 -6.04 0.91
CA ASN A 184 -9.04 -6.34 2.05
C ASN A 184 -8.45 -5.88 3.37
N ALA A 185 -7.14 -5.95 3.57
CA ALA A 185 -6.50 -5.43 4.77
C ALA A 185 -6.56 -3.88 4.88
N THR A 186 -6.91 -3.19 3.80
CA THR A 186 -6.98 -1.72 3.73
C THR A 186 -8.42 -1.20 3.84
N ASN A 187 -9.42 -2.08 3.76
CA ASN A 187 -10.82 -1.70 3.82
C ASN A 187 -11.16 -1.19 5.24
N PRO A 188 -11.83 -0.03 5.42
CA PRO A 188 -12.13 0.53 6.76
C PRO A 188 -12.91 -0.42 7.67
N ASP A 189 -13.74 -1.29 7.09
CA ASP A 189 -14.56 -2.26 7.82
C ASP A 189 -13.85 -3.61 8.07
N ALA A 190 -12.60 -3.76 7.62
CA ALA A 190 -11.85 -4.99 7.80
C ALA A 190 -11.40 -5.17 9.25
N LEU A 191 -11.78 -6.29 9.86
CA LEU A 191 -11.35 -6.68 11.20
C LEU A 191 -10.13 -7.61 11.19
N ASP A 192 -9.74 -8.12 10.02
CA ASP A 192 -8.78 -9.21 9.87
C ASP A 192 -7.42 -8.76 9.34
N TYR A 193 -6.85 -7.70 9.93
CA TYR A 193 -5.50 -7.27 9.64
C TYR A 193 -4.65 -7.19 10.91
N THR A 194 -3.33 -7.23 10.71
CA THR A 194 -2.32 -6.99 11.72
C THR A 194 -1.51 -5.76 11.30
N GLN A 195 -1.31 -4.84 12.24
CA GLN A 195 -0.52 -3.64 12.07
C GLN A 195 0.67 -3.62 13.02
N TYR A 196 1.83 -3.21 12.52
CA TYR A 196 3.08 -3.10 13.27
C TYR A 196 4.06 -2.17 12.55
N ASP A 197 5.08 -1.68 13.25
CA ASP A 197 6.04 -0.74 12.68
C ASP A 197 7.24 -1.46 12.08
N TYR A 198 7.66 -1.05 10.88
CA TYR A 198 8.73 -1.74 10.16
C TYR A 198 10.08 -1.64 10.87
N ALA A 199 10.35 -0.51 11.53
CA ALA A 199 11.56 -0.27 12.30
C ALA A 199 11.87 -1.42 13.28
N ASN A 200 10.84 -1.97 13.93
CA ASN A 200 10.95 -3.05 14.90
C ASN A 200 11.30 -4.41 14.27
N THR A 201 11.27 -4.51 12.94
CA THR A 201 11.55 -5.76 12.22
C THR A 201 12.91 -5.77 11.51
N ILE A 202 13.61 -4.63 11.43
CA ILE A 202 14.84 -4.51 10.65
C ILE A 202 15.96 -5.34 11.24
N GLU A 203 16.13 -5.29 12.57
CA GLU A 203 17.20 -6.00 13.29
C GLU A 203 16.95 -7.51 13.38
N LEU A 204 15.71 -7.96 13.14
CA LEU A 204 15.36 -9.37 13.06
C LEU A 204 15.99 -9.97 11.80
N ASN A 205 17.10 -10.69 11.99
CA ASN A 205 17.95 -11.18 10.90
C ASN A 205 17.59 -12.59 10.42
N THR A 206 16.61 -13.24 11.06
CA THR A 206 16.11 -14.55 10.63
C THR A 206 14.63 -14.50 10.25
N THR A 207 14.24 -15.30 9.27
CA THR A 207 12.85 -15.44 8.84
C THR A 207 11.93 -15.85 9.99
N PRO A 208 12.27 -16.87 10.81
CA PRO A 208 11.44 -17.23 11.96
C PRO A 208 11.26 -16.09 12.96
N ALA A 209 12.27 -15.25 13.20
CA ALA A 209 12.13 -14.09 14.08
C ALA A 209 11.15 -13.05 13.52
N LYS A 210 11.30 -12.67 12.24
CA LYS A 210 10.36 -11.74 11.57
C LYS A 210 8.92 -12.27 11.60
N ARG A 211 8.72 -13.54 11.24
CA ARG A 211 7.40 -14.20 11.23
C ARG A 211 6.81 -14.32 12.63
N LEU A 212 7.64 -14.61 13.63
CA LEU A 212 7.20 -14.68 15.03
C LEU A 212 6.76 -13.30 15.52
N TYR A 213 7.51 -12.25 15.20
CA TYR A 213 7.13 -10.87 15.54
C TYR A 213 5.78 -10.49 14.91
N GLU A 214 5.57 -10.74 13.62
CA GLU A 214 4.29 -10.51 12.94
C GLU A 214 3.13 -11.25 13.63
N LEU A 215 3.37 -12.50 14.04
CA LEU A 215 2.38 -13.30 14.76
C LEU A 215 2.11 -12.72 16.15
N VAL A 216 3.13 -12.29 16.88
CA VAL A 216 2.98 -11.66 18.20
C VAL A 216 2.14 -10.40 18.10
N CYS A 217 2.37 -9.54 17.10
CA CYS A 217 1.56 -8.34 16.88
C CYS A 217 0.07 -8.68 16.65
N LYS A 218 -0.22 -9.79 15.96
CA LYS A 218 -1.60 -10.29 15.79
C LYS A 218 -2.22 -10.70 17.14
N TRP A 219 -1.48 -11.48 17.93
CA TRP A 219 -1.98 -12.10 19.16
C TRP A 219 -1.77 -11.28 20.44
N ARG A 220 -1.18 -10.08 20.34
CA ARG A 220 -0.85 -9.22 21.50
C ARG A 220 -2.02 -8.97 22.45
N LYS A 221 -3.22 -8.74 21.91
CA LYS A 221 -4.45 -8.51 22.70
C LYS A 221 -4.92 -9.76 23.46
N VAL A 222 -4.63 -10.94 22.93
CA VAL A 222 -4.97 -12.22 23.55
C VAL A 222 -3.93 -12.59 24.61
N GLY A 223 -2.68 -12.13 24.44
CA GLY A 223 -1.59 -12.32 25.39
C GLY A 223 -0.91 -13.70 25.31
N ASN A 224 -1.41 -14.62 24.48
CA ASN A 224 -0.73 -15.87 24.21
C ASN A 224 -0.99 -16.40 22.80
N CYS A 225 -0.12 -17.31 22.35
CA CYS A 225 -0.23 -18.02 21.10
C CYS A 225 0.07 -19.50 21.32
N ARG A 226 -0.98 -20.31 21.50
CA ARG A 226 -0.91 -21.76 21.62
C ARG A 226 -1.15 -22.43 20.28
N LYS A 227 -0.20 -23.24 19.81
CA LYS A 227 -0.33 -24.05 18.57
C LYS A 227 0.33 -25.42 18.74
N GLN A 228 -0.09 -26.37 17.91
CA GLN A 228 0.60 -27.67 17.83
C GLN A 228 2.02 -27.48 17.28
N VAL A 229 2.92 -28.40 17.64
CA VAL A 229 4.31 -28.35 17.15
C VAL A 229 4.37 -28.35 15.63
N ASP A 230 3.54 -29.15 14.98
CA ASP A 230 3.52 -29.25 13.52
C ASP A 230 2.98 -27.98 12.86
N GLU A 231 1.98 -27.33 13.48
CA GLU A 231 1.48 -26.03 13.02
C GLU A 231 2.57 -24.94 13.10
N TRP A 232 3.38 -24.94 14.17
CA TRP A 232 4.53 -24.03 14.27
C TRP A 232 5.57 -24.29 13.17
N LYS A 233 5.89 -25.56 12.90
CA LYS A 233 6.83 -25.90 11.82
C LYS A 233 6.29 -25.53 10.45
N ILE A 234 4.99 -25.72 10.21
CA ILE A 234 4.30 -25.30 8.99
C ILE A 234 4.38 -23.77 8.86
N LEU A 235 4.05 -23.01 9.91
CA LEU A 235 4.09 -21.54 9.89
C LEU A 235 5.45 -21.00 9.43
N PHE A 236 6.54 -21.56 9.95
CA PHE A 236 7.91 -21.15 9.58
C PHE A 236 8.41 -21.79 8.27
N GLY A 237 7.60 -22.62 7.60
CA GLY A 237 7.98 -23.30 6.36
C GLY A 237 9.08 -24.37 6.54
N VAL A 238 9.28 -24.87 7.77
CA VAL A 238 10.34 -25.82 8.13
C VAL A 238 9.82 -27.20 8.52
N PHE A 239 8.57 -27.52 8.17
CA PHE A 239 7.91 -28.80 8.49
C PHE A 239 8.78 -30.02 8.16
N ALA A 240 9.32 -30.08 6.94
CA ALA A 240 10.16 -31.19 6.50
C ALA A 240 11.62 -31.11 7.01
N LYS A 241 12.09 -29.93 7.45
CA LYS A 241 13.51 -29.69 7.79
C LYS A 241 13.88 -30.21 9.19
N TYR A 242 12.95 -30.19 10.14
CA TYR A 242 13.20 -30.57 11.52
C TYR A 242 12.23 -31.64 12.02
N PRO A 243 12.50 -32.93 11.76
CA PRO A 243 11.66 -34.03 12.28
C PRO A 243 11.62 -34.03 13.81
N ASN A 244 12.77 -33.87 14.46
CA ASN A 244 12.88 -33.84 15.92
C ASN A 244 12.41 -32.50 16.51
N VAL A 245 11.44 -32.57 17.43
CA VAL A 245 10.87 -31.40 18.12
C VAL A 245 11.90 -30.64 18.94
N ALA A 246 12.85 -31.32 19.58
CA ALA A 246 13.91 -30.68 20.36
C ALA A 246 14.85 -29.85 19.47
N GLU A 247 15.19 -30.36 18.29
CA GLU A 247 16.00 -29.61 17.32
C GLU A 247 15.24 -28.41 16.75
N PHE A 248 13.96 -28.58 16.40
CA PHE A 248 13.10 -27.47 15.99
C PHE A 248 13.08 -26.36 17.05
N LYS A 249 12.84 -26.72 18.32
CA LYS A 249 12.87 -25.76 19.44
C LYS A 249 14.22 -25.03 19.53
N ARG A 250 15.32 -25.79 19.51
CA ARG A 250 16.68 -25.26 19.71
C ARG A 250 17.17 -24.38 18.55
N ARG A 251 16.85 -24.74 17.31
CA ARG A 251 17.40 -24.12 16.10
C ARG A 251 16.50 -23.06 15.48
N VAL A 252 15.20 -23.09 15.75
CA VAL A 252 14.22 -22.21 15.12
C VAL A 252 13.50 -21.36 16.15
N LEU A 253 12.78 -22.00 17.08
CA LEU A 253 11.86 -21.28 17.96
C LEU A 253 12.58 -20.44 19.03
N GLN A 254 13.56 -21.02 19.72
CA GLN A 254 14.30 -20.31 20.76
C GLN A 254 15.13 -19.15 20.20
N PRO A 255 15.87 -19.30 19.08
CA PRO A 255 16.56 -18.16 18.47
C PRO A 255 15.61 -17.05 18.04
N ALA A 256 14.44 -17.38 17.48
CA ALA A 256 13.43 -16.40 17.10
C ALA A 256 12.90 -15.62 18.31
N ILE A 257 12.60 -16.32 19.40
CA ILE A 257 12.14 -15.72 20.66
C ILE A 257 13.20 -14.78 21.23
N ASN A 258 14.47 -15.20 21.23
CA ASN A 258 15.56 -14.37 21.75
C ASN A 258 15.68 -13.06 20.95
N GLN A 259 15.63 -13.11 19.61
CA GLN A 259 15.69 -11.92 18.78
C GLN A 259 14.51 -10.96 19.01
N VAL A 260 13.29 -11.50 19.16
CA VAL A 260 12.12 -10.65 19.45
C VAL A 260 12.22 -10.01 20.84
N ASN A 261 12.74 -10.75 21.83
CA ASN A 261 12.95 -10.21 23.18
C ASN A 261 14.06 -9.15 23.21
N GLU A 262 15.10 -9.28 22.39
CA GLU A 262 16.19 -8.32 22.26
C GLU A 262 15.73 -6.99 21.65
N GLN A 263 14.71 -7.02 20.78
CA GLN A 263 14.12 -5.81 20.19
C GLN A 263 13.39 -4.93 21.21
N GLY A 264 12.89 -5.50 22.31
CA GLY A 264 12.44 -4.76 23.49
C GLY A 264 10.97 -4.31 23.53
N GLU A 265 10.17 -4.47 22.47
CA GLU A 265 8.73 -4.17 22.52
C GLU A 265 7.95 -5.28 23.25
N PHE A 266 8.35 -6.52 23.04
CA PHE A 266 7.69 -7.69 23.61
C PHE A 266 8.68 -8.52 24.41
N LYS A 267 8.16 -9.15 25.47
CA LYS A 267 8.83 -10.23 26.17
C LYS A 267 8.03 -11.51 26.01
N LEU A 268 8.62 -12.46 25.29
CA LEU A 268 8.05 -13.74 24.94
C LEU A 268 8.59 -14.83 25.86
N ILE A 269 7.67 -15.63 26.40
CA ILE A 269 7.97 -16.77 27.26
C ILE A 269 7.45 -18.04 26.58
N LEU A 270 8.33 -19.03 26.43
CA LEU A 270 7.97 -20.31 25.80
C LEU A 270 7.55 -21.34 26.84
N GLU A 271 6.27 -21.68 26.84
CA GLU A 271 5.70 -22.81 27.56
C GLU A 271 5.52 -24.01 26.62
N GLN A 272 5.63 -25.22 27.17
CA GLN A 272 5.51 -26.46 26.41
C GLN A 272 4.56 -27.41 27.11
N GLU A 273 3.65 -28.00 26.34
CA GLU A 273 2.74 -29.02 26.83
C GLU A 273 3.18 -30.40 26.34
N LYS A 274 3.12 -31.37 27.24
CA LYS A 274 3.51 -32.75 26.97
C LYS A 274 2.34 -33.69 27.14
N LEU A 275 2.20 -34.62 26.22
CA LEU A 275 1.34 -35.78 26.36
C LEU A 275 2.24 -37.00 26.54
N GLY A 276 2.40 -37.43 27.80
CA GLY A 276 3.44 -38.37 28.19
C GLY A 276 4.84 -37.79 28.01
N ARG A 277 5.68 -38.44 27.18
CA ARG A 277 7.04 -37.98 26.87
C ARG A 277 7.13 -37.04 25.67
N ALA A 278 6.10 -37.04 24.81
CA ALA A 278 6.08 -36.25 23.58
C ALA A 278 5.59 -34.83 23.87
N ILE A 279 6.30 -33.84 23.34
CA ILE A 279 5.84 -32.44 23.33
C ILE A 279 4.82 -32.31 22.21
N THR A 280 3.61 -31.87 22.53
CA THR A 280 2.49 -31.77 21.58
C THR A 280 2.19 -30.34 21.15
N HIS A 281 2.29 -29.40 22.09
CA HIS A 281 1.98 -28.00 21.85
C HIS A 281 3.10 -27.11 22.41
N PHE A 282 3.30 -25.98 21.73
CA PHE A 282 4.05 -24.85 22.25
C PHE A 282 3.10 -23.68 22.44
N ASN A 283 3.19 -23.05 23.60
CA ASN A 283 2.46 -21.85 23.94
C ASN A 283 3.47 -20.72 24.14
N ILE A 284 3.32 -19.64 23.38
CA ILE A 284 4.12 -18.43 23.56
C ILE A 284 3.27 -17.43 24.31
N VAL A 285 3.65 -17.12 25.55
CA VAL A 285 3.05 -16.06 26.35
C VAL A 285 3.70 -14.73 25.95
N ILE A 286 2.88 -13.71 25.73
CA ILE A 286 3.26 -12.40 25.23
C ILE A 286 3.05 -11.37 26.34
N GLU A 287 4.15 -10.80 26.84
CA GLU A 287 4.12 -9.69 27.78
C GLU A 287 4.54 -8.41 27.04
N GLU A 288 3.63 -7.43 26.91
CA GLU A 288 3.97 -6.11 26.36
C GLU A 288 4.87 -5.37 27.35
N GLN A 289 6.03 -4.92 26.88
CA GLN A 289 6.90 -4.08 27.69
C GLN A 289 6.50 -2.62 27.47
N MET A 290 6.28 -1.89 28.56
CA MET A 290 6.28 -0.43 28.47
C MET A 290 7.67 -0.04 28.02
N VAL A 291 7.79 0.59 26.84
CA VAL A 291 9.05 1.17 26.37
C VAL A 291 9.43 2.25 27.38
N THR A 292 10.15 1.83 28.43
CA THR A 292 10.92 2.71 29.27
C THR A 292 12.22 2.83 28.51
N GLU A 293 12.55 4.05 28.08
CA GLU A 293 13.87 4.35 27.53
C GLU A 293 14.93 3.95 28.57
N ASN A 294 15.38 2.71 28.49
CA ASN A 294 16.50 2.19 29.26
C ASN A 294 17.37 1.38 28.30
N PRO A 295 18.68 1.62 28.33
CA PRO A 295 19.57 1.35 27.21
C PRO A 295 19.86 -0.15 27.18
N VAL A 296 19.62 -0.78 26.03
CA VAL A 296 20.06 -2.17 25.80
C VAL A 296 21.58 -2.23 25.91
N GLN A 297 22.04 -3.08 26.82
CA GLN A 297 23.43 -3.49 26.93
C GLN A 297 23.84 -4.22 25.65
N SER A 298 24.50 -3.49 24.76
CA SER A 298 25.35 -4.09 23.74
C SER A 298 26.49 -4.81 24.45
N THR A 299 26.46 -6.14 24.42
CA THR A 299 27.61 -6.95 24.85
C THR A 299 28.68 -6.83 23.77
N GLU A 300 29.69 -6.03 24.10
CA GLU A 300 31.11 -6.27 23.78
C GLU A 300 31.45 -6.65 22.34
N PHE A 301 31.20 -5.75 21.40
CA PHE A 301 32.14 -5.50 20.29
C PHE A 301 32.50 -4.01 20.10
N PHE A 302 31.90 -3.11 20.89
CA PHE A 302 32.12 -1.67 20.79
C PHE A 302 32.53 -1.05 22.14
N ALA A 303 33.61 -1.56 22.74
CA ALA A 303 34.26 -0.87 23.85
C ALA A 303 35.21 0.20 23.31
N LYS A 304 34.75 1.46 23.23
CA LYS A 304 35.42 2.60 23.88
C LYS A 304 34.64 3.91 23.71
N ALA A 305 34.56 4.61 24.84
CA ALA A 305 34.09 5.98 25.06
C ALA A 305 32.58 6.17 25.25
N SER A 306 32.16 5.90 26.48
CA SER A 306 31.07 6.58 27.15
C SER A 306 31.26 8.10 27.17
N ASN A 307 30.23 8.82 26.73
CA ASN A 307 29.60 9.89 27.51
C ASN A 307 28.26 10.25 26.85
N VAL A 308 27.18 9.97 27.57
CA VAL A 308 25.81 10.28 27.19
C VAL A 308 25.63 11.80 27.10
N ASN A 309 25.01 12.26 26.01
CA ASN A 309 24.17 13.44 26.00
C ASN A 309 22.91 13.14 25.19
N LEU A 310 21.77 13.27 25.88
CA LEU A 310 20.40 13.06 25.44
C LEU A 310 19.88 14.25 24.60
N PHE A 311 20.53 14.59 23.49
CA PHE A 311 20.00 15.58 22.55
C PHE A 311 20.32 15.18 21.10
N GLU A 312 19.28 15.17 20.28
CA GLU A 312 19.27 14.87 18.85
C GLU A 312 20.46 15.48 18.10
N SER A 313 21.03 14.71 17.18
CA SER A 313 21.97 15.22 16.20
C SER A 313 21.26 16.27 15.33
N LEU A 314 21.50 17.56 15.61
CA LEU A 314 21.16 18.63 14.67
C LEU A 314 21.66 18.24 13.28
N SER A 315 20.78 18.26 12.28
CA SER A 315 21.12 18.10 10.87
C SER A 315 22.13 19.16 10.44
N GLU A 316 22.83 18.93 9.34
CA GLU A 316 23.92 19.81 8.90
C GLU A 316 23.42 21.25 8.61
N THR A 317 22.17 21.38 8.17
CA THR A 317 21.48 22.67 7.97
C THR A 317 21.15 23.35 9.30
N GLU A 318 20.67 22.62 10.30
CA GLU A 318 20.37 23.17 11.63
C GLU A 318 21.64 23.62 12.36
N ARG A 319 22.75 22.87 12.22
CA ARG A 319 24.07 23.29 12.74
C ARG A 319 24.56 24.58 12.10
N GLN A 320 24.31 24.77 10.80
CA GLN A 320 24.65 26.02 10.12
C GLN A 320 23.80 27.20 10.62
N THR A 321 22.50 26.99 10.85
CA THR A 321 21.59 28.02 11.38
C THR A 321 21.96 28.44 12.81
N VAL A 322 22.23 27.46 13.68
CA VAL A 322 22.69 27.71 15.06
C VAL A 322 24.05 28.41 15.07
N LYS A 323 24.97 27.97 14.21
CA LYS A 323 26.29 28.61 14.09
C LYS A 323 26.16 30.06 13.60
N ALA A 324 25.34 30.31 12.58
CA ALA A 324 25.15 31.64 12.03
C ALA A 324 24.46 32.62 13.01
N THR A 325 23.57 32.12 13.88
CA THR A 325 22.98 32.94 14.97
C THR A 325 23.97 33.19 16.09
N ALA A 326 24.78 32.19 16.47
CA ALA A 326 25.87 32.35 17.42
C ALA A 326 26.93 33.36 16.93
N ASP A 327 27.31 33.30 15.65
CA ASP A 327 28.24 34.24 15.02
C ASP A 327 27.71 35.68 15.07
N ARG A 328 26.43 35.87 14.75
CA ARG A 328 25.75 37.17 14.88
C ARG A 328 25.78 37.70 16.31
N TYR A 329 25.56 36.83 17.31
CA TYR A 329 25.61 37.19 18.71
C TYR A 329 27.03 37.56 19.18
N ILE A 330 28.04 36.80 18.75
CA ILE A 330 29.46 37.06 19.05
C ILE A 330 29.90 38.40 18.45
N ALA A 331 29.56 38.66 17.19
CA ALA A 331 29.89 39.91 16.50
C ALA A 331 29.19 41.12 17.14
N LYS A 332 27.90 40.99 17.49
CA LYS A 332 27.12 42.06 18.12
C LYS A 332 27.70 42.46 19.49
N ASN A 333 28.18 41.49 20.26
CA ASN A 333 28.72 41.71 21.60
C ASN A 333 30.25 41.93 21.63
N ARG A 334 30.92 41.97 20.46
CA ARG A 334 32.38 42.18 20.32
C ARG A 334 33.19 41.22 21.20
N ILE A 335 32.89 39.94 21.11
CA ILE A 335 33.52 38.92 21.94
C ILE A 335 34.74 38.36 21.22
N ASP A 336 35.92 38.76 21.68
CA ASP A 336 37.18 38.49 20.99
C ASP A 336 37.92 37.26 21.56
N GLU A 337 37.62 36.89 22.81
CA GLU A 337 38.28 35.78 23.53
C GLU A 337 37.79 34.40 23.04
N GLU A 338 38.74 33.54 22.66
CA GLU A 338 38.47 32.30 21.93
C GLU A 338 37.78 31.21 22.79
N THR A 339 38.07 31.19 24.08
CA THR A 339 37.39 30.37 25.10
C THR A 339 35.93 30.80 25.29
N HIS A 340 35.67 32.11 25.30
CA HIS A 340 34.32 32.67 25.42
C HIS A 340 33.48 32.37 24.17
N LYS A 341 34.05 32.51 22.97
CA LYS A 341 33.38 32.09 21.71
C LYS A 341 33.01 30.61 21.75
N ARG A 342 33.91 29.73 22.18
CA ARG A 342 33.63 28.27 22.33
C ARG A 342 32.49 27.98 23.29
N ASN A 343 32.41 28.71 24.40
CA ASN A 343 31.31 28.56 25.36
C ASN A 343 29.97 29.04 24.76
N ILE A 344 29.98 30.09 23.93
CA ILE A 344 28.79 30.57 23.23
C ILE A 344 28.31 29.58 22.18
N TYR A 345 29.20 28.98 21.38
CA TYR A 345 28.79 27.93 20.44
C TYR A 345 28.20 26.71 21.17
N LYS A 346 28.81 26.29 22.29
CA LYS A 346 28.24 25.21 23.12
C LYS A 346 26.84 25.57 23.64
N LYS A 347 26.66 26.81 24.10
CA LYS A 347 25.38 27.31 24.59
C LYS A 347 24.34 27.38 23.46
N ALA A 348 24.69 27.92 22.30
CA ALA A 348 23.81 28.04 21.14
C ALA A 348 23.36 26.68 20.59
N ILE A 349 24.24 25.67 20.61
CA ILE A 349 23.91 24.28 20.25
C ILE A 349 22.95 23.67 21.27
N ASN A 350 23.22 23.86 22.56
CA ASN A 350 22.37 23.31 23.63
C ASN A 350 20.97 23.94 23.67
N GLU A 351 20.88 25.24 23.38
CA GLU A 351 19.62 26.02 23.42
C GLU A 351 18.96 26.17 22.03
N ARG A 352 19.49 25.51 20.98
CA ARG A 352 18.97 25.53 19.60
C ARG A 352 18.65 26.91 19.05
N TRP A 353 19.56 27.86 19.21
CA TRP A 353 19.35 29.24 18.79
C TRP A 353 19.02 29.34 17.29
N GLY A 354 17.97 30.09 16.96
CA GLY A 354 17.54 30.34 15.58
C GLY A 354 16.68 29.26 14.93
N LEU A 355 16.47 28.09 15.54
CA LEU A 355 15.58 27.06 14.99
C LEU A 355 14.10 27.39 15.18
N LEU A 356 13.71 27.96 16.33
CA LEU A 356 12.30 28.29 16.63
C LEU A 356 11.68 29.28 15.62
N GLU A 357 12.47 30.20 15.05
CA GLU A 357 12.02 31.15 14.03
C GLU A 357 11.86 30.48 12.66
N VAL A 358 12.71 29.50 12.35
CA VAL A 358 12.68 28.72 11.10
C VAL A 358 11.52 27.72 11.11
N ASP A 359 11.27 27.08 12.25
CA ASP A 359 10.16 26.14 12.44
C ASP A 359 8.80 26.83 12.31
N ALA A 360 8.66 28.03 12.90
CA ALA A 360 7.45 28.85 12.75
C ALA A 360 7.20 29.25 11.28
N GLN A 361 8.26 29.63 10.56
CA GLN A 361 8.16 29.99 9.14
C GLN A 361 7.84 28.77 8.26
N GLN A 362 8.42 27.59 8.56
CA GLN A 362 8.09 26.34 7.86
C GLN A 362 6.63 25.92 8.09
N GLN A 363 6.10 26.06 9.31
CA GLN A 363 4.70 25.78 9.60
C GLN A 363 3.74 26.71 8.84
N GLU A 364 4.09 27.99 8.70
CA GLU A 364 3.33 28.96 7.89
C GLU A 364 3.30 28.55 6.41
N TYR A 365 4.45 28.19 5.84
CA TYR A 365 4.54 27.71 4.46
C TYR A 365 3.78 26.40 4.24
N GLN A 366 3.80 25.48 5.20
CA GLN A 366 3.04 24.23 5.14
C GLN A 366 1.53 24.49 5.14
N LYS A 367 1.04 25.40 6.01
CA LYS A 367 -0.38 25.80 6.03
C LYS A 367 -0.80 26.42 4.69
N GLN A 368 0.02 27.30 4.12
CA GLN A 368 -0.26 27.90 2.80
C GLN A 368 -0.26 26.85 1.68
N ALA A 369 0.68 25.90 1.71
CA ALA A 369 0.74 24.80 0.74
C ALA A 369 -0.49 23.87 0.85
N GLU A 370 -0.95 23.57 2.06
CA GLU A 370 -2.19 22.80 2.28
C GLU A 370 -3.43 23.53 1.79
N GLU A 371 -3.54 24.85 1.99
CA GLU A 371 -4.65 25.64 1.46
C GLU A 371 -4.67 25.67 -0.07
N VAL A 372 -3.50 25.83 -0.71
CA VAL A 372 -3.38 25.75 -2.17
C VAL A 372 -3.74 24.36 -2.67
N LYS A 373 -3.32 23.30 -1.98
CA LYS A 373 -3.66 21.91 -2.31
C LYS A 373 -5.17 21.66 -2.21
N LYS A 374 -5.83 22.13 -1.16
CA LYS A 374 -7.29 22.05 -1.01
C LYS A 374 -8.03 22.78 -2.14
N LYS A 375 -7.57 23.97 -2.53
CA LYS A 375 -8.14 24.71 -3.67
C LYS A 375 -7.97 23.95 -4.99
N LEU A 376 -6.79 23.37 -5.22
CA LEU A 376 -6.49 22.60 -6.43
C LEU A 376 -7.32 21.31 -6.51
N GLU A 377 -7.51 20.61 -5.39
CA GLU A 377 -8.36 19.42 -5.30
C GLU A 377 -9.83 19.76 -5.54
N ALA A 378 -10.33 20.86 -4.99
CA ALA A 378 -11.69 21.34 -5.25
C ALA A 378 -11.91 21.70 -6.73
N ASP A 379 -10.96 22.40 -7.36
CA ASP A 379 -11.01 22.71 -8.79
C ASP A 379 -10.97 21.46 -9.66
N ARG A 380 -10.17 20.46 -9.26
CA ARG A 380 -10.09 19.17 -9.97
C ARG A 380 -11.39 18.40 -9.86
N LEU A 381 -12.01 18.38 -8.68
CA LEU A 381 -13.30 17.71 -8.46
C LEU A 381 -14.41 18.38 -9.29
N SER A 382 -14.47 19.72 -9.28
CA SER A 382 -15.45 20.46 -10.11
C SER A 382 -15.27 20.22 -11.61
N LYS A 383 -14.02 20.10 -12.10
CA LYS A 383 -13.75 19.74 -13.51
C LYS A 383 -14.19 18.31 -13.82
N LEU A 384 -13.95 17.37 -12.91
CA LEU A 384 -14.34 15.97 -13.07
C LEU A 384 -15.88 15.82 -13.11
N GLU A 385 -16.59 16.52 -12.23
CA GLU A 385 -18.06 16.55 -12.22
C GLU A 385 -18.63 17.10 -13.52
N LYS A 386 -18.10 18.22 -14.03
CA LYS A 386 -18.49 18.78 -15.33
C LYS A 386 -18.24 17.79 -16.47
N GLN A 387 -17.13 17.06 -16.43
CA GLN A 387 -16.79 16.07 -17.45
C GLN A 387 -17.71 14.84 -17.37
N GLN A 388 -18.03 14.36 -16.17
CA GLN A 388 -19.01 13.29 -15.97
C GLN A 388 -20.41 13.70 -16.42
N GLU A 389 -20.82 14.95 -16.17
CA GLU A 389 -22.12 15.45 -16.63
C GLU A 389 -22.20 15.52 -18.15
N VAL A 390 -21.12 15.94 -18.83
CA VAL A 390 -21.03 15.91 -20.30
C VAL A 390 -21.12 14.46 -20.82
N LEU A 391 -20.35 13.53 -20.24
CA LEU A 391 -20.39 12.11 -20.63
C LEU A 391 -21.78 11.50 -20.40
N ARG A 392 -22.45 11.84 -19.30
CA ARG A 392 -23.82 11.39 -19.02
C ARG A 392 -24.79 11.91 -20.08
N LYS A 393 -24.74 13.22 -20.39
CA LYS A 393 -25.56 13.83 -21.46
C LYS A 393 -25.26 13.21 -22.83
N GLU A 394 -24.02 12.86 -23.12
CA GLU A 394 -23.66 12.14 -24.37
C GLU A 394 -24.18 10.70 -24.40
N GLN A 395 -24.14 9.98 -23.28
CA GLN A 395 -24.70 8.62 -23.18
C GLN A 395 -26.22 8.64 -23.32
N GLU A 396 -26.91 9.53 -22.60
CA GLU A 396 -28.34 9.80 -22.76
C GLU A 396 -28.63 10.20 -24.21
N SER A 397 -27.72 10.97 -24.85
CA SER A 397 -27.82 11.39 -26.24
C SER A 397 -27.81 10.20 -27.22
N LYS A 398 -26.87 9.27 -27.03
CA LYS A 398 -26.75 8.06 -27.85
C LYS A 398 -27.92 7.11 -27.64
N GLN A 399 -28.34 6.90 -26.39
CA GLN A 399 -29.43 5.99 -26.05
C GLN A 399 -30.75 6.40 -26.72
N PHE A 400 -31.13 7.67 -26.70
CA PHE A 400 -32.39 8.05 -27.35
C PHE A 400 -32.29 8.08 -28.89
N VAL A 401 -31.11 8.33 -29.48
CA VAL A 401 -30.96 8.21 -30.94
C VAL A 401 -31.20 6.75 -31.35
N GLN A 402 -30.60 5.80 -30.63
CA GLN A 402 -30.82 4.36 -30.85
C GLN A 402 -32.30 3.97 -30.66
N LEU A 403 -32.95 4.49 -29.62
CA LEU A 403 -34.37 4.24 -29.37
C LEU A 403 -35.26 4.75 -30.52
N PHE A 404 -35.04 5.98 -30.97
CA PHE A 404 -35.80 6.57 -32.08
C PHE A 404 -35.59 5.81 -33.39
N GLU A 405 -34.34 5.46 -33.70
CA GLU A 405 -34.00 4.71 -34.92
C GLU A 405 -34.53 3.27 -34.91
N SER A 406 -34.77 2.69 -33.73
CA SER A 406 -35.38 1.36 -33.59
C SER A 406 -36.89 1.32 -33.84
N LEU A 407 -37.57 2.48 -33.88
CA LEU A 407 -39.00 2.55 -34.16
C LEU A 407 -39.29 2.19 -35.62
N ASP A 408 -40.51 1.75 -35.89
CA ASP A 408 -40.95 1.53 -37.27
C ASP A 408 -41.00 2.84 -38.07
N LEU A 409 -40.73 2.75 -39.38
CA LEU A 409 -40.63 3.89 -40.30
C LEU A 409 -41.90 4.74 -40.32
N VAL A 410 -43.08 4.12 -40.18
CA VAL A 410 -44.36 4.85 -40.14
C VAL A 410 -44.45 5.72 -38.89
N PHE A 411 -44.06 5.18 -37.73
CA PHE A 411 -44.04 5.90 -36.47
C PHE A 411 -42.97 7.00 -36.43
N GLN A 412 -41.80 6.77 -37.03
CA GLN A 412 -40.76 7.81 -37.13
C GLN A 412 -41.26 9.05 -37.89
N ILE A 413 -41.96 8.84 -39.02
CA ILE A 413 -42.53 9.93 -39.83
C ILE A 413 -43.61 10.68 -39.03
N GLU A 414 -44.48 9.97 -38.32
CA GLU A 414 -45.53 10.59 -37.50
C GLU A 414 -44.93 11.43 -36.36
N VAL A 415 -43.90 10.93 -35.69
CA VAL A 415 -43.22 11.67 -34.62
C VAL A 415 -42.54 12.92 -35.18
N LEU A 416 -41.87 12.83 -36.34
CA LEU A 416 -41.22 13.98 -36.98
C LEU A 416 -42.21 15.08 -37.35
N ASP A 417 -43.38 14.73 -37.88
CA ASP A 417 -44.41 15.71 -38.24
C ASP A 417 -45.01 16.39 -36.98
N ARG A 418 -45.27 15.61 -35.92
CA ARG A 418 -45.74 16.15 -34.64
C ARG A 418 -44.71 17.08 -33.99
N VAL A 419 -43.42 16.71 -34.02
CA VAL A 419 -42.32 17.55 -33.50
C VAL A 419 -42.20 18.84 -34.32
N ARG A 420 -42.29 18.75 -35.65
CA ARG A 420 -42.27 19.90 -36.55
C ARG A 420 -43.39 20.89 -36.23
N ASN A 421 -44.61 20.39 -36.04
CA ASN A 421 -45.78 21.21 -35.69
C ASN A 421 -45.62 21.87 -34.32
N LEU A 422 -45.01 21.18 -33.35
CA LEU A 422 -44.75 21.75 -32.02
C LEU A 422 -43.70 22.87 -32.09
N ILE A 423 -42.62 22.67 -32.84
CA ILE A 423 -41.57 23.69 -33.07
C ILE A 423 -42.16 24.90 -33.80
N ALA A 424 -43.01 24.69 -34.81
CA ALA A 424 -43.67 25.78 -35.54
C ALA A 424 -44.60 26.62 -34.64
N THR A 425 -45.13 26.03 -33.57
CA THR A 425 -46.03 26.70 -32.63
C THR A 425 -45.27 27.40 -31.51
N GLU A 426 -44.26 26.75 -30.92
CA GLU A 426 -43.58 27.25 -29.73
C GLU A 426 -42.37 28.14 -30.06
N VAL A 427 -41.56 27.77 -31.06
CA VAL A 427 -40.35 28.52 -31.44
C VAL A 427 -40.14 28.52 -32.95
N PRO A 428 -40.92 29.34 -33.71
CA PRO A 428 -40.91 29.35 -35.18
C PRO A 428 -39.53 29.64 -35.80
N VAL A 429 -38.64 30.29 -35.06
CA VAL A 429 -37.28 30.63 -35.49
C VAL A 429 -36.44 29.38 -35.77
N PHE A 430 -36.68 28.28 -35.07
CA PHE A 430 -35.94 27.02 -35.29
C PHE A 430 -36.53 26.13 -36.40
N LEU A 431 -37.70 26.47 -36.95
CA LEU A 431 -38.39 25.65 -37.95
C LEU A 431 -37.55 25.43 -39.21
N LYS A 432 -36.90 26.48 -39.71
CA LYS A 432 -36.01 26.39 -40.89
C LYS A 432 -34.78 25.51 -40.63
N ILE A 433 -34.31 25.47 -39.39
CA ILE A 433 -33.16 24.65 -38.98
C ILE A 433 -33.60 23.20 -38.83
N PHE A 434 -34.76 22.96 -38.23
CA PHE A 434 -35.36 21.63 -38.12
C PHE A 434 -35.63 21.02 -39.50
N ASP A 435 -36.30 21.75 -40.40
CA ASP A 435 -36.63 21.27 -41.75
C ASP A 435 -35.36 20.87 -42.53
N LYS A 436 -34.30 21.68 -42.43
CA LYS A 436 -33.01 21.40 -43.07
C LYS A 436 -32.31 20.15 -42.53
N GLU A 437 -32.41 19.89 -41.22
CA GLU A 437 -31.85 18.67 -40.61
C GLU A 437 -32.75 17.45 -40.85
N ASN A 438 -34.07 17.67 -40.99
CA ASN A 438 -35.03 16.62 -41.29
C ASN A 438 -34.87 16.11 -42.73
N ASP A 439 -34.61 17.00 -43.69
CA ASP A 439 -34.29 16.65 -45.08
C ASP A 439 -33.07 15.73 -45.19
N LYS A 440 -32.15 15.82 -44.23
CA LYS A 440 -30.95 14.97 -44.12
C LYS A 440 -31.14 13.72 -43.27
N ARG A 441 -32.34 13.52 -42.71
CA ARG A 441 -32.65 12.47 -41.72
C ARG A 441 -31.74 12.53 -40.49
N SER A 442 -31.37 13.74 -40.05
CA SER A 442 -30.53 13.97 -38.86
C SER A 442 -31.22 14.78 -37.77
N ALA A 443 -32.47 15.21 -37.95
CA ALA A 443 -33.19 16.05 -37.00
C ALA A 443 -33.31 15.44 -35.59
N HIS A 444 -33.44 14.11 -35.48
CA HIS A 444 -33.51 13.39 -34.19
C HIS A 444 -32.16 13.27 -33.47
N THR A 445 -31.04 13.53 -34.17
CA THR A 445 -29.68 13.49 -33.59
C THR A 445 -29.27 14.82 -32.94
N ASP A 446 -29.98 15.90 -33.25
CA ASP A 446 -29.68 17.23 -32.73
C ASP A 446 -30.26 17.44 -31.32
N ILE A 447 -29.38 17.75 -30.37
CA ILE A 447 -29.76 17.93 -28.97
C ILE A 447 -30.76 19.08 -28.76
N ARG A 448 -30.79 20.05 -29.67
CA ARG A 448 -31.70 21.22 -29.61
C ARG A 448 -33.16 20.85 -29.74
N PHE A 449 -33.46 19.76 -30.45
CA PHE A 449 -34.83 19.30 -30.67
C PHE A 449 -35.24 18.19 -29.71
N ARG A 450 -34.31 17.67 -28.91
CA ARG A 450 -34.51 16.48 -28.08
C ARG A 450 -35.68 16.56 -27.11
N SER A 451 -35.90 17.72 -26.49
CA SER A 451 -37.03 17.94 -25.58
C SER A 451 -38.38 17.80 -26.29
N TYR A 452 -38.48 18.25 -27.55
CA TYR A 452 -39.67 18.13 -28.37
C TYR A 452 -39.97 16.68 -28.71
N PHE A 453 -38.95 15.91 -29.12
CA PHE A 453 -39.10 14.48 -29.38
C PHE A 453 -39.49 13.71 -28.12
N LYS A 454 -38.81 13.94 -26.99
CA LYS A 454 -39.14 13.31 -25.70
C LYS A 454 -40.59 13.55 -25.30
N ARG A 455 -41.08 14.80 -25.45
CA ARG A 455 -42.47 15.18 -25.14
C ARG A 455 -43.50 14.50 -26.05
N ILE A 456 -43.21 14.37 -27.34
CA ILE A 456 -44.09 13.68 -28.29
C ILE A 456 -44.10 12.16 -28.07
N MET A 457 -42.95 11.60 -27.71
CA MET A 457 -42.79 10.17 -27.46
C MET A 457 -43.15 9.74 -26.02
N ALA A 458 -43.49 10.70 -25.15
CA ALA A 458 -43.73 10.47 -23.72
C ALA A 458 -42.57 9.74 -23.01
N ILE A 459 -41.33 10.14 -23.31
CA ILE A 459 -40.10 9.64 -22.67
C ILE A 459 -39.57 10.71 -21.73
N ASP A 460 -39.38 10.36 -20.45
CA ASP A 460 -38.79 11.26 -19.44
C ASP A 460 -37.30 11.55 -19.71
#